data_AF-A0A2V6ZIG8-F1
#
_entry.id   AF-A0A2V6ZIG8-F1
#
_cell.length_a   1.000
_cell.length_b   1.000
_cell.length_c   1.000
_cell.angle_alpha   90.00
_cell.angle_beta   90.00
_cell.angle_gamma   90.00
#
_symmetry.space_group_name_H-M   'P 1'
#
loop_
_entity.id
_entity.type
_entity.pdbx_description
1 polymer ?
#
loop_
_entity_poly.entity_id
_entity_poly.type
_entity_poly.pdbx_seq_one_letter_code
_entity_poly.pdbx_strand_id
1 'polypeptide(L)'
;MIDVKTADRELQLYIRPQTFPVAIRMLRPGEEIPEKARRPARDFKKLSMNCQVIDMARRYGWMIALTREDHICSLGIAALGLEKPTHLHNSGTLCEG
;
A
#
# COMPACT_ATOMS: atom_id res chain seq x y z
N MET A 1 -0.01 -13.94 -18.70
CA MET A 1 0.13 -12.75 -17.82
C MET A 1 0.56 -11.60 -18.72
N ILE A 2 -0.14 -10.47 -18.70
CA ILE A 2 0.21 -9.27 -19.49
C ILE A 2 1.49 -8.64 -18.91
N ASP A 3 2.38 -8.11 -19.76
CA ASP A 3 3.56 -7.39 -19.28
C ASP A 3 3.19 -5.98 -18.78
N VAL A 4 4.05 -5.39 -17.95
CA VAL A 4 3.78 -4.10 -17.29
C VAL A 4 3.63 -2.93 -18.27
N LYS A 5 4.32 -2.95 -19.42
CA LYS A 5 4.22 -1.86 -20.40
C LYS A 5 2.91 -1.94 -21.17
N THR A 6 2.51 -3.15 -21.56
CA THR A 6 1.21 -3.36 -22.21
C THR A 6 0.08 -3.04 -21.22
N ALA A 7 0.16 -3.46 -19.96
CA ALA A 7 -0.84 -3.14 -18.95
C ALA A 7 -1.04 -1.63 -18.76
N ASP A 8 0.06 -0.86 -18.63
CA ASP A 8 0.01 0.59 -18.54
C ASP A 8 -0.67 1.21 -19.77
N ARG A 9 -0.27 0.78 -20.97
CA ARG A 9 -0.86 1.27 -22.22
C ARG A 9 -2.36 1.03 -22.30
N GLU A 10 -2.81 -0.20 -22.05
CA GLU A 10 -4.24 -0.55 -22.16
C GLU A 10 -5.07 0.17 -21.09
N LEU A 11 -4.55 0.31 -19.85
CA LEU A 11 -5.22 1.05 -18.79
C LEU A 11 -5.37 2.53 -19.16
N GLN A 12 -4.31 3.15 -19.68
CA GLN A 12 -4.35 4.54 -20.14
C GLN A 12 -5.31 4.73 -21.32
N LEU A 13 -5.39 3.76 -22.24
CA LEU A 13 -6.25 3.85 -23.42
C LEU A 13 -7.74 3.73 -23.08
N TYR A 14 -8.11 2.67 -22.34
CA TYR A 14 -9.51 2.30 -22.11
C TYR A 14 -10.10 2.88 -20.83
N ILE A 15 -9.33 2.94 -19.74
CA ILE A 15 -9.84 3.43 -18.45
C ILE A 15 -9.56 4.93 -18.28
N ARG A 16 -8.45 5.43 -18.85
CA ARG A 16 -7.98 6.81 -18.70
C ARG A 16 -7.99 7.27 -17.22
N PRO A 17 -7.28 6.57 -16.32
CA PRO A 17 -7.32 6.90 -14.91
C PRO A 17 -6.78 8.30 -14.67
N GLN A 18 -7.34 9.03 -13.70
CA GLN A 18 -6.88 10.39 -13.36
C GLN A 18 -5.43 10.46 -12.86
N THR A 19 -4.86 9.33 -12.45
CA THR A 19 -3.50 9.22 -11.91
C THR A 19 -2.82 7.95 -12.39
N PHE A 20 -1.49 7.88 -12.25
CA PHE A 20 -0.71 6.76 -12.76
C PHE A 20 -1.16 5.42 -12.15
N PRO A 21 -1.18 4.33 -12.92
CA PRO A 21 -1.31 3.00 -12.36
C PRO A 21 -0.08 2.71 -11.48
N VAL A 22 -0.30 1.95 -10.40
CA VAL A 22 0.75 1.58 -9.46
C VAL A 22 0.86 0.08 -9.35
N ALA A 23 2.10 -0.41 -9.29
CA ALA A 23 2.40 -1.81 -9.00
C ALA A 23 2.58 -1.98 -7.49
N ILE A 24 2.01 -3.05 -6.94
CA ILE A 24 2.16 -3.42 -5.54
C ILE A 24 2.78 -4.82 -5.50
N ARG A 25 3.80 -5.00 -4.67
CA ARG A 25 4.34 -6.33 -4.34
C ARG A 25 4.58 -6.44 -2.84
N MET A 26 4.48 -7.65 -2.33
CA MET A 26 4.90 -7.97 -0.98
C MET A 26 6.41 -8.25 -0.95
N LEU A 27 7.09 -7.75 0.08
CA LEU A 27 8.46 -8.13 0.39
C LEU A 27 8.45 -9.46 1.13
N ARG A 28 9.44 -10.32 0.88
CA ARG A 28 9.62 -11.55 1.66
C ARG A 28 10.19 -11.22 3.04
N PRO A 29 9.99 -12.08 4.05
CA PRO A 29 10.67 -11.93 5.33
C PRO A 29 12.20 -11.83 5.14
N GLY A 30 12.82 -10.80 5.73
CA GLY A 30 14.26 -10.55 5.62
C GLY A 30 14.72 -9.92 4.30
N GLU A 31 13.81 -9.69 3.33
CA GLU A 31 14.14 -8.96 2.11
C GLU A 31 14.34 -7.47 2.42
N GLU A 32 15.42 -6.88 1.91
CA GLU A 32 15.71 -5.47 2.14
C GLU A 32 14.69 -4.57 1.43
N ILE A 33 14.30 -3.51 2.13
CA ILE A 33 13.47 -2.46 1.55
C ILE A 33 14.35 -1.67 0.57
N PRO A 34 13.89 -1.43 -0.68
CA PRO A 34 14.65 -0.63 -1.64
C PRO A 34 15.02 0.73 -1.05
N GLU A 35 16.28 1.14 -1.22
CA GLU A 35 16.81 2.38 -0.61
C GLU A 35 16.00 3.63 -0.96
N LYS A 36 15.54 3.71 -2.22
CA LYS A 36 14.70 4.81 -2.72
C LYS A 36 13.26 4.82 -2.17
N ALA A 37 12.85 3.77 -1.45
CA ALA A 37 11.51 3.68 -0.90
C ALA A 37 11.40 4.54 0.36
N ARG A 38 10.39 5.41 0.36
CA ARG A 38 10.01 6.17 1.54
C ARG A 38 9.28 5.27 2.54
N ARG A 39 9.49 5.50 3.82
CA ARG A 39 8.81 4.82 4.92
C ARG A 39 8.09 5.85 5.79
N PRO A 40 6.75 5.80 5.92
CA PRO A 40 6.00 6.82 6.65
C PRO A 40 6.52 7.14 8.06
N ALA A 41 6.76 6.12 8.89
CA ALA A 41 7.23 6.35 10.26
C ALA A 41 8.64 6.95 10.28
N ARG A 42 9.52 6.51 9.36
CA ARG A 42 10.91 6.98 9.27
C ARG A 42 11.00 8.40 8.72
N ASP A 43 10.36 8.66 7.58
CA ASP A 43 10.60 9.85 6.76
C ASP A 43 9.58 10.96 7.01
N PHE A 44 8.32 10.60 7.30
CA PHE A 44 7.26 11.58 7.56
C PHE A 44 6.97 11.78 9.04
N LYS A 45 7.58 10.94 9.90
CA LYS A 45 7.35 10.90 11.35
C LYS A 45 5.86 10.71 11.70
N LYS A 46 5.14 10.03 10.82
CA LYS A 46 3.70 9.73 10.96
C LYS A 46 3.42 8.33 10.44
N LEU A 47 2.48 7.66 11.09
CA LEU A 47 1.94 6.40 10.57
C LEU A 47 0.98 6.69 9.42
N SER A 48 0.77 5.72 8.54
CA SER A 48 -0.12 5.86 7.38
C SER A 48 -1.02 4.65 7.18
N MET A 49 -2.08 4.86 6.41
CA MET A 49 -3.01 3.82 6.00
C MET A 49 -2.66 3.32 4.59
N ASN A 50 -3.06 2.08 4.25
CA ASN A 50 -2.87 1.52 2.91
C ASN A 50 -3.39 2.43 1.80
N CYS A 51 -4.63 2.90 1.93
CA CYS A 51 -5.25 3.78 0.95
C CYS A 51 -4.50 5.10 0.77
N GLN A 52 -4.00 5.68 1.86
CA GLN A 52 -3.21 6.92 1.81
C GLN A 52 -1.89 6.70 1.08
N VAL A 53 -1.17 5.62 1.38
CA VAL A 53 0.10 5.31 0.70
C VAL A 53 -0.11 5.01 -0.77
N ILE A 54 -1.17 4.28 -1.13
CA ILE A 54 -1.52 4.02 -2.53
C ILE A 54 -1.83 5.34 -3.25
N ASP A 55 -2.59 6.24 -2.64
CA ASP A 55 -2.89 7.55 -3.22
C ASP A 55 -1.62 8.40 -3.42
N MET A 56 -0.74 8.45 -2.41
CA MET A 56 0.56 9.13 -2.51
C MET A 56 1.43 8.55 -3.63
N ALA A 57 1.49 7.23 -3.76
CA ALA A 57 2.24 6.59 -4.83
C ALA A 57 1.67 6.94 -6.22
N ARG A 58 0.34 6.94 -6.36
CA ARG A 58 -0.35 7.26 -7.62
C ARG A 58 -0.23 8.73 -8.03
N ARG A 59 -0.25 9.66 -7.07
CA ARG A 59 -0.24 11.11 -7.33
C ARG A 59 1.15 11.71 -7.39
N TYR A 60 2.05 11.27 -6.53
CA TYR A 60 3.39 11.86 -6.41
C TYR A 60 4.46 11.03 -7.12
N GLY A 61 4.13 9.84 -7.63
CA GLY A 61 5.10 8.93 -8.25
C GLY A 61 6.13 8.41 -7.27
N TRP A 62 5.82 8.42 -5.97
CA TRP A 62 6.74 7.99 -4.92
C TRP A 62 6.74 6.47 -4.79
N MET A 63 7.92 5.88 -4.71
CA MET A 63 8.07 4.54 -4.15
C MET A 63 7.94 4.63 -2.64
N ILE A 64 6.99 3.90 -2.07
CA ILE A 64 6.73 3.86 -0.63
C ILE A 64 6.72 2.40 -0.20
N ALA A 65 7.47 2.10 0.86
CA ALA A 65 7.41 0.82 1.56
C ALA A 65 6.59 1.02 2.83
N LEU A 66 5.64 0.11 3.04
CA LEU A 66 4.73 0.17 4.16
C LEU A 66 4.85 -1.13 4.96
N THR A 67 5.58 -1.05 6.07
CA THR A 67 5.82 -2.17 6.99
C THR A 67 4.78 -2.18 8.12
N ARG A 68 4.88 -3.13 9.05
CA ARG A 68 4.03 -3.13 10.25
C ARG A 68 4.25 -1.86 11.08
N GLU A 69 5.47 -1.36 11.19
CA GLU A 69 5.80 -0.18 12.00
C GLU A 69 5.34 1.14 11.36
N ASP A 70 5.07 1.14 10.06
CA ASP A 70 4.58 2.32 9.33
C ASP A 70 3.05 2.42 9.31
N HIS A 71 2.36 1.35 9.69
CA HIS A 71 0.90 1.22 9.56
C HIS A 71 0.14 1.71 10.80
N ILE A 72 -0.95 2.44 10.59
CA ILE A 72 -1.94 2.76 11.63
C ILE A 72 -3.30 2.06 11.44
N CYS A 73 -3.64 1.70 10.21
CA CYS A 73 -4.95 1.13 9.90
C CYS A 73 -5.01 -0.35 10.29
N SER A 74 -5.76 -0.67 11.35
CA SER A 74 -6.00 -2.05 11.81
C SER A 74 -6.55 -2.97 10.72
N LEU A 75 -7.50 -2.49 9.91
CA LEU A 75 -8.05 -3.24 8.78
C LEU A 75 -6.96 -3.54 7.73
N GLY A 76 -6.13 -2.55 7.42
CA GLY A 76 -5.07 -2.67 6.43
C GLY A 76 -3.96 -3.63 6.85
N ILE A 77 -3.57 -3.59 8.12
CA ILE A 77 -2.56 -4.49 8.69
C ILE A 77 -3.05 -5.93 8.61
N ALA A 78 -4.30 -6.20 9.02
CA ALA A 78 -4.88 -7.53 8.99
C ALA A 78 -5.06 -8.06 7.56
N ALA A 79 -5.56 -7.22 6.65
CA ALA A 79 -5.79 -7.61 5.25
C ALA A 79 -4.49 -7.95 4.50
N LEU A 80 -3.38 -7.31 4.86
CA LEU A 80 -2.05 -7.63 4.30
C LEU A 80 -1.33 -8.77 5.03
N GLY A 81 -1.93 -9.34 6.08
CA GLY A 81 -1.33 -10.41 6.87
C GLY A 81 -0.12 -9.97 7.71
N LEU A 82 0.02 -8.67 7.98
CA LEU A 82 1.11 -8.13 8.81
C LEU A 82 0.85 -8.34 10.31
N GLU A 83 -0.40 -8.60 10.69
CA GLU A 83 -0.79 -8.96 12.06
C GLU A 83 -2.00 -9.89 12.02
N LYS A 84 -2.21 -10.64 13.10
CA LYS A 84 -3.39 -11.50 13.23
C LYS A 84 -4.65 -10.63 13.38
N PRO A 85 -5.76 -11.00 12.70
CA PRO A 85 -7.04 -10.37 12.94
C PRO A 85 -7.43 -10.40 14.42
N THR A 86 -7.90 -9.28 14.94
CA THR A 86 -8.43 -9.17 16.31
C THR A 86 -9.92 -9.58 16.35
N HIS A 87 -10.51 -9.69 17.54
CA HIS A 87 -11.94 -9.96 17.66
C HIS A 87 -12.80 -8.91 16.94
N LEU A 88 -12.39 -7.63 16.96
CA LEU A 88 -13.04 -6.52 16.26
C LEU A 88 -13.10 -6.75 14.73
N HIS A 89 -12.09 -7.43 14.17
CA HIS A 89 -12.10 -7.80 12.76
C HIS A 89 -13.20 -8.79 12.45
N ASN A 90 -13.30 -9.83 13.27
CA ASN A 90 -14.24 -10.91 13.06
C ASN A 90 -15.70 -10.50 13.37
N SER A 91 -15.91 -9.51 14.25
CA SER A 91 -17.23 -8.94 14.54
C SER A 91 -17.69 -7.91 13.51
N GLY A 92 -16.84 -7.50 12.56
CA GLY A 92 -17.17 -6.47 11.57
C GLY A 92 -17.17 -5.03 12.13
N THR A 93 -16.69 -4.83 13.36
CA THR A 93 -16.77 -3.55 14.08
C THR A 93 -15.48 -2.73 14.05
N LEU A 94 -14.50 -3.14 13.22
CA LEU A 94 -13.18 -2.50 13.09
C LEU A 94 -13.21 -1.01 12.74
N CYS A 95 -14.28 -0.56 12.10
CA CYS A 95 -14.44 0.81 11.61
C CYS A 95 -15.57 1.56 12.35
N GLU A 96 -16.08 1.03 13.45
CA GLU A 96 -17.18 1.65 14.23
C GLU A 96 -16.71 2.77 15.19
N GLY A 97 -15.52 3.32 14.95
CA GLY A 97 -14.93 4.41 15.75
C GLY A 97 -15.29 5.80 15.24
#